data_AF-A0A4R5EXI8-F1
#
_entry.id   AF-A0A4R5EXI8-F1
#
_cell.length_a   1.000
_cell.length_b   1.000
_cell.length_c   1.000
_cell.angle_alpha   90.00
_cell.angle_beta   90.00
_cell.angle_gamma   90.00
#
_symmetry.space_group_name_H-M   'P 1'
#
loop_
_entity.id
_entity.type
_entity.pdbx_description
1 polymer ?
#
loop_
_entity_poly.entity_id
_entity_poly.type
_entity_poly.pdbx_seq_one_letter_code
_entity_poly.pdbx_strand_id
1 'polypeptide(L)'
;MNALGDAQLARMHADPGMVAAVDQHAAVLRDAIPLDRETLGDYLLGFLDELRHRGWIFSGDETGAPALRLTAVCWLARELDLLEDGHPA
;
A
#
# COMPACT_ATOMS: atom_id res chain seq x y z
N MET A 1 -4.20 4.48 10.37
CA MET A 1 -3.37 4.00 9.24
C MET A 1 -2.38 5.07 8.73
N ASN A 2 -2.19 6.20 9.44
CA ASN A 2 -1.41 7.33 8.90
C ASN A 2 0.11 7.22 9.07
N ALA A 3 0.63 6.62 10.15
CA ALA A 3 2.08 6.65 10.38
C ALA A 3 2.90 5.71 9.46
N LEU A 4 2.30 4.62 8.99
CA LEU A 4 3.01 3.58 8.23
C LEU A 4 3.18 3.96 6.76
N GLY A 5 2.07 4.33 6.11
CA GLY A 5 2.07 4.71 4.69
C GLY A 5 3.02 5.87 4.44
N ASP A 6 2.91 6.94 5.25
CA ASP A 6 3.74 8.14 5.10
C ASP A 6 5.23 7.84 5.28
N ALA A 7 5.61 7.01 6.25
CA ALA A 7 7.01 6.65 6.49
C ALA A 7 7.59 5.83 5.33
N GLN A 8 6.82 4.89 4.78
CA GLN A 8 7.28 4.08 3.65
C GLN A 8 7.34 4.89 2.34
N LEU A 9 6.35 5.77 2.11
CA LEU A 9 6.37 6.69 0.98
C LEU A 9 7.57 7.65 1.06
N ALA A 10 7.91 8.15 2.24
CA ALA A 10 9.11 8.97 2.44
C ALA A 10 10.40 8.18 2.12
N ARG A 11 10.46 6.90 2.51
CA ARG A 11 11.63 6.03 2.26
C ARG A 11 11.87 5.77 0.77
N MET A 12 10.82 5.72 -0.05
CA MET A 12 10.95 5.52 -1.51
C MET A 12 11.89 6.54 -2.16
N HIS A 13 11.96 7.78 -1.66
CA HIS A 13 12.86 8.80 -2.20
C HIS A 13 14.35 8.45 -2.07
N ALA A 14 14.72 7.59 -1.12
CA ALA A 14 16.11 7.22 -0.83
C ALA A 14 16.49 5.83 -1.33
N ASP A 15 15.53 5.03 -1.83
CA ASP A 15 15.74 3.64 -2.23
C ASP A 15 15.13 3.34 -3.62
N PRO A 16 15.94 3.41 -4.70
CA PRO A 16 15.50 3.08 -6.04
C PRO A 16 15.00 1.64 -6.20
N GLY A 17 15.51 0.70 -5.40
CA GLY A 17 15.05 -0.70 -5.44
C GLY A 17 13.64 -0.82 -4.88
N MET A 18 13.34 -0.09 -3.81
CA MET A 18 11.99 0.02 -3.28
C MET A 18 11.03 0.67 -4.28
N VAL A 19 11.45 1.72 -5.00
CA VAL A 19 10.63 2.33 -6.06
C VAL A 19 10.28 1.31 -7.14
N ALA A 20 11.26 0.56 -7.64
CA ALA A 20 11.04 -0.45 -8.67
C ALA A 20 10.07 -1.56 -8.19
N ALA A 21 10.20 -2.02 -6.94
CA ALA A 21 9.32 -3.04 -6.39
C ALA A 21 7.88 -2.53 -6.18
N VAL A 22 7.73 -1.26 -5.73
CA VAL A 22 6.41 -0.61 -5.61
C VAL A 22 5.75 -0.46 -6.98
N ASP A 23 6.50 0.02 -7.97
CA ASP A 23 5.99 0.20 -9.34
C ASP A 23 5.56 -1.13 -9.96
N GLN A 24 6.37 -2.18 -9.79
CA GLN A 24 6.04 -3.53 -10.24
C GLN A 24 4.73 -4.02 -9.63
N HIS A 25 4.56 -3.88 -8.31
CA HIS A 25 3.32 -4.33 -7.66
C HIS A 25 2.13 -3.47 -8.08
N ALA A 26 2.32 -2.17 -8.27
CA ALA A 26 1.28 -1.28 -8.77
C ALA A 26 0.84 -1.65 -10.20
N ALA A 27 1.78 -2.05 -11.07
CA ALA A 27 1.45 -2.57 -12.40
C ALA A 27 0.61 -3.85 -12.33
N VAL A 28 0.97 -4.80 -11.46
CA VAL A 28 0.17 -6.02 -11.23
C VAL A 28 -1.25 -5.68 -10.80
N LEU A 29 -1.44 -4.67 -9.93
CA LEU A 29 -2.77 -4.24 -9.50
C LEU A 29 -3.57 -3.61 -10.64
N ARG A 30 -2.95 -2.73 -11.44
CA ARG A 30 -3.58 -2.11 -12.62
C ARG A 30 -4.11 -3.15 -13.61
N ASP A 31 -3.39 -4.26 -13.77
CA ASP A 31 -3.76 -5.34 -14.69
C ASP A 31 -4.81 -6.30 -14.09
N ALA A 32 -4.90 -6.39 -12.77
CA ALA A 32 -5.71 -7.39 -12.09
C ALA A 32 -7.10 -6.88 -11.66
N ILE A 33 -7.22 -5.61 -11.27
CA ILE A 33 -8.43 -5.06 -10.65
C ILE A 33 -8.74 -3.63 -11.13
N PRO A 34 -10.02 -3.22 -11.16
CA PRO A 34 -10.38 -1.82 -11.21
C PRO A 34 -9.70 -1.04 -10.08
N LEU A 35 -9.17 0.15 -10.38
CA LEU A 35 -8.50 1.01 -9.39
C LEU A 35 -9.40 2.15 -8.92
N ASP A 36 -10.60 1.79 -8.47
CA ASP A 36 -11.46 2.68 -7.70
C ASP A 36 -11.27 2.46 -6.19
N ARG A 37 -11.81 3.40 -5.40
CA ARG A 37 -11.71 3.42 -3.94
C ARG A 37 -12.21 2.12 -3.31
N GLU A 38 -13.36 1.63 -3.77
CA GLU A 38 -14.04 0.46 -3.19
C GLU A 38 -13.20 -0.79 -3.43
N THR A 39 -12.82 -1.04 -4.68
CA THR A 39 -12.06 -2.22 -5.09
C THR A 39 -10.67 -2.25 -4.44
N LEU A 40 -9.98 -1.12 -4.40
CA LEU A 40 -8.67 -1.02 -3.76
C LEU A 40 -8.76 -1.18 -2.23
N GLY A 41 -9.85 -0.70 -1.62
CA GLY A 41 -10.17 -0.88 -0.21
C GLY A 41 -10.44 -2.34 0.15
N ASP A 42 -11.27 -3.03 -0.63
CA ASP A 42 -11.57 -4.46 -0.44
C ASP A 42 -10.32 -5.32 -0.59
N TYR A 43 -9.51 -5.02 -1.61
CA TYR A 43 -8.21 -5.68 -1.79
C TYR A 43 -7.31 -5.49 -0.56
N LEU A 44 -7.22 -4.26 -0.03
CA LEU A 44 -6.40 -3.96 1.14
C LEU A 44 -6.91 -4.70 2.38
N LEU A 45 -8.22 -4.71 2.62
CA LEU A 45 -8.84 -5.41 3.75
C LEU A 45 -8.56 -6.91 3.69
N GLY A 46 -8.82 -7.55 2.55
CA GLY A 46 -8.53 -8.97 2.36
C GLY A 46 -7.05 -9.30 2.55
N PHE A 47 -6.16 -8.44 2.09
CA PHE A 47 -4.73 -8.62 2.31
C PHE A 47 -4.32 -8.48 3.78
N LEU A 48 -4.85 -7.48 4.49
CA LEU A 48 -4.60 -7.29 5.93
C LEU A 48 -5.15 -8.46 6.76
N ASP A 49 -6.30 -8.99 6.39
CA ASP A 49 -6.88 -10.17 7.04
C ASP A 49 -5.99 -11.41 6.89
N GLU A 50 -5.42 -11.61 5.70
CA GLU A 50 -4.46 -12.70 5.47
C GLU A 50 -3.18 -12.52 6.30
N LEU A 51 -2.65 -11.30 6.37
CA LEU A 51 -1.47 -11.01 7.21
C LEU A 51 -1.76 -11.28 8.69
N ARG A 52 -2.93 -10.88 9.17
CA ARG A 52 -3.39 -11.16 10.53
C ARG A 52 -3.55 -12.65 10.78
N HIS A 53 -4.12 -13.40 9.82
CA HIS A 53 -4.27 -14.85 9.90
C HIS A 53 -2.90 -15.56 10.03
N ARG A 54 -1.88 -15.06 9.33
CA ARG A 54 -0.50 -15.55 9.41
C ARG A 54 0.27 -15.06 10.64
N GLY A 55 -0.32 -14.22 11.48
CA GLY A 55 0.36 -13.61 12.63
C GLY A 55 1.50 -12.67 12.22
N TRP A 56 1.45 -12.10 11.03
CA TRP A 56 2.47 -11.15 10.59
C TRP A 56 2.36 -9.83 11.37
N ILE A 57 3.50 -9.30 11.78
CA ILE A 57 3.61 -8.04 12.53
C ILE A 57 4.61 -7.17 11.80
N PHE A 58 4.24 -5.92 11.55
CA PHE A 58 5.14 -4.94 10.97
C PHE A 58 6.11 -4.39 12.03
N SER A 59 7.42 -4.56 11.83
CA SER A 59 8.46 -4.11 12.76
C SER A 59 9.09 -2.75 12.44
N GLY A 60 8.72 -2.07 11.34
CA GLY A 60 9.25 -0.74 11.00
C GLY A 60 10.44 -0.74 10.03
N ASP A 61 11.28 -1.76 10.12
CA ASP A 61 12.51 -1.93 9.34
C ASP A 61 12.35 -2.87 8.14
N GLU A 62 11.28 -3.67 8.10
CA GLU A 62 11.05 -4.64 7.04
C GLU A 62 10.86 -3.99 5.66
N THR A 63 11.71 -4.38 4.72
CA THR A 63 11.51 -4.27 3.25
C THR A 63 10.87 -5.53 2.67
N GLY A 64 10.26 -6.37 3.53
CA GLY A 64 9.64 -7.63 3.13
C GLY A 64 8.48 -7.44 2.15
N ALA A 65 8.15 -8.51 1.42
CA ALA A 65 7.08 -8.49 0.43
C ALA A 65 5.74 -7.92 0.94
N PRO A 66 5.28 -8.19 2.19
CA PRO A 66 4.07 -7.57 2.72
C PRO A 66 4.15 -6.04 2.86
N ALA A 67 5.26 -5.53 3.36
CA ALA A 67 5.48 -4.09 3.54
C ALA A 67 5.51 -3.37 2.19
N LEU A 68 6.18 -3.95 1.18
CA LEU A 68 6.21 -3.42 -0.19
C LEU A 68 4.80 -3.37 -0.79
N ARG A 69 4.00 -4.41 -0.59
CA ARG A 69 2.64 -4.52 -1.09
C ARG A 69 1.72 -3.47 -0.47
N LEU A 70 1.78 -3.28 0.85
CA LEU A 70 1.05 -2.21 1.55
C LEU A 70 1.48 -0.84 1.03
N THR A 71 2.79 -0.63 0.86
CA THR A 71 3.32 0.63 0.33
C THR A 71 2.80 0.92 -1.07
N ALA A 72 2.74 -0.09 -1.95
CA ALA A 72 2.22 0.07 -3.30
C ALA A 72 0.74 0.45 -3.33
N VAL A 73 -0.08 -0.11 -2.43
CA VAL A 73 -1.48 0.29 -2.28
C VAL A 73 -1.60 1.73 -1.78
N CYS A 74 -0.84 2.12 -0.76
CA CYS A 74 -0.83 3.50 -0.26
C CYS A 74 -0.37 4.49 -1.35
N TRP A 75 0.64 4.11 -2.12
CA TRP A 75 1.13 4.90 -3.25
C TRP A 75 0.06 5.06 -4.33
N LEU A 76 -0.61 3.96 -4.74
CA LEU A 76 -1.70 4.01 -5.71
C LEU A 76 -2.88 4.85 -5.23
N ALA A 77 -3.29 4.68 -3.97
CA ALA A 77 -4.39 5.45 -3.40
C ALA A 77 -4.08 6.96 -3.42
N ARG A 78 -2.82 7.34 -3.16
CA ARG A 78 -2.39 8.75 -3.25
C ARG A 78 -2.28 9.25 -4.69
N GLU A 79 -1.74 8.44 -5.60
CA GLU A 79 -1.56 8.80 -7.01
C GLU A 79 -2.90 9.00 -7.73
N LEU A 80 -3.92 8.24 -7.32
CA LEU A 80 -5.27 8.29 -7.86
C LEU A 80 -6.21 9.21 -7.08
N ASP A 81 -5.70 9.96 -6.09
CA ASP A 81 -6.47 10.86 -5.24
C ASP A 81 -7.67 10.17 -4.55
N LEU A 82 -7.48 8.91 -4.14
CA LEU A 82 -8.48 8.07 -3.48
C LEU A 82 -8.41 8.18 -1.95
N LEU A 83 -7.68 9.15 -1.40
CA LEU A 83 -7.67 9.43 0.02
C LEU A 83 -8.60 10.62 0.22
N GLU A 84 -9.72 10.46 0.92
CA GLU A 84 -10.53 11.64 1.24
C GLU A 84 -9.72 12.58 2.14
N ASP A 85 -9.70 13.87 1.81
CA ASP A 85 -9.46 14.92 2.78
C ASP A 85 -10.54 14.77 3.84
N GLY A 86 -10.19 14.21 5.00
CA GLY A 86 -11.15 13.86 6.04
C GLY A 86 -12.07 15.04 6.37
N HIS A 87 -13.28 15.02 5.82
CA HIS A 87 -14.38 15.87 6.25
C HIS A 87 -15.54 14.96 6.61
N PRO A 88 -15.92 14.87 7.90
CA PRO A 88 -17.17 14.25 8.26
C PRO A 88 -18.31 15.09 7.64
N ALA A 89 -19.23 14.44 6.95
CA ALA A 89 -20.55 14.99 6.66
C ALA A 89 -21.36 15.18 7.96
#